data_AF-M7X4Q2-F1
#
_entry.id   AF-M7X4Q2-F1
#
_cell.length_a   1.000
_cell.length_b   1.000
_cell.length_c   1.000
_cell.angle_alpha   90.00
_cell.angle_beta   90.00
_cell.angle_gamma   90.00
#
_symmetry.space_group_name_H-M   'P 1'
#
loop_
_entity.id
_entity.type
_entity.pdbx_description
1 polymer ?
#
loop_
_entity_poly.entity_id
_entity_poly.type
_entity_poly.pdbx_seq_one_letter_code
_entity_poly.pdbx_strand_id
1 'polypeptide(L)'
;MPKCAVCQAESTQRRPTLANTYYCGAEHQKQHWPTHKPSCKAPAATATPSGAKPTAGRAEPRGKDERGGFKMNVHPVSGSPADLMSQLEPFAVNIPKQQVYERLIDAYRLWIDDCYVWRGENIGLYAQEDPYPEFVKFVKKARKHLPSWFKDEDEKAVLAMCRSHEWADINFAVEKQDINEHYGSTMMAMGLRMWTEKVTGKKLT
;
A
#
# COMPACT_ATOMS: atom_id res chain seq x y z
N MET A 1 -7.98 -2.35 24.41
CA MET A 1 -7.59 -3.03 23.15
C MET A 1 -8.12 -2.21 21.97
N PRO A 2 -7.43 -2.17 20.82
CA PRO A 2 -7.99 -1.47 19.66
C PRO A 2 -9.31 -2.12 19.22
N LYS A 3 -10.25 -1.33 18.70
CA LYS A 3 -11.58 -1.81 18.28
C LYS A 3 -11.67 -1.91 16.76
N CYS A 4 -12.43 -2.88 16.28
CA CYS A 4 -12.72 -2.99 14.86
C CYS A 4 -13.53 -1.79 14.35
N ALA A 5 -13.10 -1.16 13.26
CA ALA A 5 -13.78 -0.01 12.66
C ALA A 5 -15.22 -0.31 12.19
N VAL A 6 -15.55 -1.58 11.94
CA VAL A 6 -16.88 -2.02 11.49
C VAL A 6 -17.74 -2.47 12.67
N CYS A 7 -17.37 -3.54 13.36
CA CYS A 7 -18.22 -4.16 14.38
C CYS A 7 -17.96 -3.68 15.81
N GLN A 8 -16.95 -2.82 16.03
CA GLN A 8 -16.56 -2.27 17.34
C GLN A 8 -16.12 -3.31 18.39
N ALA A 9 -16.04 -4.61 18.03
CA ALA A 9 -15.46 -5.64 18.87
C ALA A 9 -13.96 -5.38 19.10
N GLU A 10 -13.44 -5.89 20.22
CA GLU A 10 -12.01 -5.82 20.50
C GLU A 10 -11.24 -6.60 19.43
N SER A 11 -10.26 -5.93 18.80
CA SER A 11 -9.36 -6.55 17.86
C SER A 11 -8.03 -6.83 18.54
N THR A 12 -7.58 -8.08 18.47
CA THR A 12 -6.21 -8.48 18.81
C THR A 12 -5.27 -8.37 17.62
N GLN A 13 -5.81 -8.21 16.40
CA GLN A 13 -5.05 -8.26 15.17
C GLN A 13 -4.70 -6.84 14.71
N ARG A 14 -3.40 -6.52 14.78
CA ARG A 14 -2.79 -5.39 14.10
C ARG A 14 -2.59 -5.81 12.64
N ARG A 15 -3.38 -5.26 11.72
CA ARG A 15 -3.31 -5.58 10.28
C ARG A 15 -3.04 -4.29 9.49
N PRO A 16 -2.51 -4.38 8.26
CA PRO A 16 -1.44 -3.51 7.74
C PRO A 16 -1.95 -2.17 7.19
N THR A 17 -2.69 -1.41 8.01
CA THR A 17 -2.94 0.01 7.76
C THR A 17 -2.41 0.78 8.97
N LEU A 18 -1.32 1.51 8.78
CA LEU A 18 -0.63 2.26 9.84
C LEU A 18 -1.42 3.49 10.31
N ALA A 19 -2.57 3.78 9.68
CA ALA A 19 -3.55 4.80 10.07
C ALA A 19 -4.33 4.50 11.37
N ASN A 20 -3.75 3.74 12.32
CA ASN A 20 -4.32 3.39 13.62
C ASN A 20 -5.75 2.81 13.54
N THR A 21 -6.08 2.14 12.43
CA THR A 21 -7.39 1.55 12.16
C THR A 21 -7.27 0.03 12.20
N TYR A 22 -8.21 -0.64 12.85
CA TYR A 22 -8.14 -2.07 13.13
C TYR A 22 -9.37 -2.79 12.61
N TYR A 23 -9.19 -4.06 12.21
CA TYR A 23 -10.24 -4.90 11.66
C TYR A 23 -10.15 -6.30 12.27
N CYS A 24 -11.30 -6.94 12.51
CA CYS A 24 -11.35 -8.35 12.91
C CYS A 24 -10.87 -9.30 11.81
N GLY A 25 -10.86 -8.85 10.56
CA GLY A 25 -10.45 -9.63 9.41
C GLY A 25 -10.59 -8.86 8.10
N ALA A 26 -10.26 -9.54 7.00
CA ALA A 26 -10.28 -8.98 5.65
C ALA A 26 -11.66 -8.48 5.25
N GLU A 27 -12.72 -9.17 5.64
CA GLU A 27 -14.10 -8.79 5.29
C GLU A 27 -14.49 -7.42 5.83
N HIS A 28 -14.17 -7.14 7.10
CA HIS A 28 -14.42 -5.82 7.68
C HIS A 28 -13.53 -4.74 7.07
N GLN A 29 -12.29 -5.06 6.66
CA GLN A 29 -11.49 -4.10 5.90
C GLN A 29 -12.14 -3.83 4.54
N LYS A 30 -12.51 -4.86 3.77
CA LYS A 30 -13.18 -4.75 2.47
C LYS A 30 -14.42 -3.86 2.53
N GLN A 31 -15.25 -4.03 3.57
CA GLN A 31 -16.46 -3.25 3.78
C GLN A 31 -16.17 -1.77 4.10
N HIS A 32 -15.17 -1.50 4.93
CA HIS A 32 -14.83 -0.14 5.37
C HIS A 32 -13.87 0.58 4.42
N TRP A 33 -13.20 -0.14 3.53
CA TRP A 33 -12.16 0.40 2.67
C TRP A 33 -12.61 1.61 1.82
N PRO A 34 -13.81 1.62 1.20
CA PRO A 34 -14.27 2.79 0.43
C PRO A 34 -14.27 4.10 1.23
N THR A 35 -14.59 4.04 2.52
CA THR A 35 -14.61 5.21 3.42
C THR A 35 -13.27 5.46 4.11
N HIS A 36 -12.49 4.42 4.36
CA HIS A 36 -11.18 4.52 5.01
C HIS A 36 -10.09 5.08 4.10
N LYS A 37 -10.03 4.58 2.85
CA LYS A 37 -8.96 4.85 1.89
C LYS A 37 -8.62 6.34 1.75
N PRO A 38 -9.58 7.27 1.62
CA PRO A 38 -9.27 8.69 1.49
C PRO A 38 -8.54 9.27 2.71
N SER A 39 -8.85 8.76 3.91
CA SER A 39 -8.30 9.22 5.20
C SER A 39 -6.95 8.56 5.54
N CYS A 40 -6.64 7.41 4.93
CA CYS A 40 -5.40 6.68 5.15
C CYS A 40 -4.15 7.38 4.56
N LYS A 41 -4.32 8.50 3.85
CA LYS A 41 -3.25 9.27 3.20
C LYS A 41 -2.45 10.18 4.13
N ALA A 42 -2.84 10.32 5.39
CA ALA A 42 -2.17 11.22 6.33
C ALA A 42 -1.03 10.49 7.06
N PRO A 43 0.20 11.06 7.12
CA PRO A 43 1.19 10.58 8.08
C PRO A 43 0.60 10.75 9.48
N ALA A 44 0.88 9.79 10.37
CA ALA A 44 0.43 9.83 11.76
C ALA A 44 0.79 11.19 12.39
N ALA A 45 -0.19 12.09 12.48
CA ALA A 45 -0.03 13.32 13.22
C ALA A 45 0.22 12.91 14.68
N THR A 46 1.39 13.26 15.20
CA THR A 46 1.70 13.19 16.62
C THR A 46 0.59 13.91 17.38
N ALA A 47 -0.24 13.14 18.08
CA ALA A 47 -1.32 13.65 18.89
C ALA A 47 -0.76 14.45 20.07
N THR A 48 -0.84 15.77 20.01
CA THR A 48 -0.83 16.63 21.20
C THR A 48 -2.26 16.74 21.73
N PRO A 49 -2.50 16.58 23.04
CA PRO A 49 -3.82 16.74 23.60
C PRO A 49 -4.05 18.23 23.90
N SER A 50 -5.12 18.80 23.36
CA SER A 50 -5.80 19.93 24.02
C SER A 50 -7.25 19.99 23.57
N GLY A 51 -8.13 19.87 24.56
CA GLY A 51 -9.56 19.93 24.37
C GLY A 51 -10.06 21.36 24.15
N ALA A 52 -11.13 21.48 23.39
CA ALA A 52 -12.32 22.27 23.69
C ALA A 52 -13.29 22.13 22.51
N LYS A 53 -14.59 22.11 22.82
CA LYS A 53 -15.75 22.03 21.90
C LYS A 53 -16.46 23.41 21.95
N PRO A 54 -17.51 23.67 21.16
CA PRO A 54 -17.52 24.09 19.74
C PRO A 54 -18.25 25.46 19.54
N THR A 55 -18.07 26.14 18.41
CA THR A 55 -19.09 27.07 17.89
C THR A 55 -19.09 27.15 16.36
N ALA A 56 -20.29 27.24 15.81
CA ALA A 56 -20.60 27.27 14.39
C ALA A 56 -20.36 28.66 13.77
N GLY A 57 -19.88 28.67 12.52
CA GLY A 57 -19.80 29.86 11.69
C GLY A 57 -19.59 29.47 10.23
N ARG A 58 -20.60 29.72 9.39
CA ARG A 58 -20.62 29.50 7.94
C ARG A 58 -19.66 30.49 7.27
N ALA A 59 -18.59 30.01 6.64
CA ALA A 59 -17.66 30.85 5.88
C ALA A 59 -18.11 30.98 4.41
N GLU A 60 -18.12 32.22 3.91
CA GLU A 60 -18.38 32.61 2.52
C GLU A 60 -17.30 32.11 1.54
N PRO A 61 -17.59 32.02 0.23
CA PRO A 61 -16.63 31.52 -0.75
C PRO A 61 -15.51 32.54 -1.00
N ARG A 62 -14.27 32.05 -0.90
CA ARG A 62 -13.02 32.80 -1.06
C ARG A 62 -12.85 33.34 -2.49
N GLY A 63 -12.49 34.62 -2.62
CA GLY A 63 -12.33 35.34 -3.89
C GLY A 63 -11.15 34.85 -4.75
N LYS A 64 -11.23 35.10 -6.07
CA LYS A 64 -10.32 34.58 -7.10
C LYS A 64 -8.86 35.07 -7.02
N ASP A 65 -8.56 36.00 -6.12
CA ASP A 65 -7.33 36.79 -6.13
C ASP A 65 -6.34 36.33 -5.04
N GLU A 66 -6.75 35.43 -4.15
CA GLU A 66 -5.90 34.79 -3.12
C GLU A 66 -5.21 33.51 -3.59
N ARG A 67 -5.13 33.27 -4.91
CA ARG A 67 -4.26 32.22 -5.47
C ARG A 67 -2.81 32.68 -5.39
N GLY A 68 -2.27 32.68 -4.17
CA GLY A 68 -0.84 32.69 -3.92
C GLY A 68 -0.18 31.61 -4.78
N GLY A 69 0.82 32.02 -5.56
CA GLY A 69 1.53 31.14 -6.50
C GLY A 69 1.95 29.83 -5.84
N PHE A 70 1.90 28.75 -6.61
CA PHE A 70 2.26 27.39 -6.20
C PHE A 70 3.73 27.38 -5.74
N LYS A 71 3.96 27.64 -4.45
CA LYS A 71 5.27 27.43 -3.84
C LYS A 71 5.45 25.94 -3.71
N MET A 72 6.12 25.35 -4.70
CA MET A 72 6.68 24.00 -4.58
C MET A 72 7.56 24.01 -3.34
N ASN A 73 7.08 23.40 -2.26
CA ASN A 73 7.90 23.08 -1.11
C ASN A 73 8.80 21.91 -1.56
N VAL A 74 9.86 22.24 -2.31
CA VAL A 74 10.88 21.28 -2.70
C VAL A 74 11.64 20.96 -1.42
N HIS A 75 11.22 19.92 -0.71
CA HIS A 75 12.13 19.28 0.23
C HIS A 75 13.34 18.81 -0.59
N PRO A 76 14.57 19.25 -0.27
CA PRO A 76 15.74 18.76 -0.98
C PRO A 76 15.77 17.24 -0.84
N VAL A 77 15.71 16.54 -1.97
CA VAL A 77 16.00 15.11 -2.00
C VAL A 77 17.48 15.00 -1.69
N SER A 78 17.82 14.72 -0.44
CA SER A 78 19.17 14.40 -0.03
C SER A 78 19.54 13.04 -0.60
N GLY A 79 20.53 12.97 -1.48
CA GLY A 79 21.03 11.73 -2.08
C GLY A 79 21.60 11.97 -3.47
N SER A 80 22.58 11.16 -3.88
CA SER A 80 23.05 11.16 -5.26
C SER A 80 21.98 10.57 -6.20
N PRO A 81 22.02 10.85 -7.51
CA PRO A 81 21.15 10.17 -8.47
C PRO A 81 21.25 8.64 -8.40
N ALA A 82 22.43 8.10 -8.05
CA ALA A 82 22.62 6.67 -7.85
C ALA A 82 21.86 6.15 -6.61
N ASP A 83 21.83 6.91 -5.52
CA ASP A 83 21.09 6.56 -4.30
C ASP A 83 19.57 6.56 -4.54
N LEU A 84 19.08 7.48 -5.38
CA LEU A 84 17.67 7.49 -5.75
C LEU A 84 17.30 6.27 -6.60
N MET A 85 18.18 5.91 -7.55
CA MET A 85 17.96 4.75 -8.41
C MET A 85 17.97 3.44 -7.64
N SER A 86 18.85 3.29 -6.65
CA SER A 86 18.90 2.09 -5.80
C SER A 86 17.65 1.95 -4.93
N GLN A 87 17.08 3.05 -4.44
CA GLN A 87 15.82 3.03 -3.68
C GLN A 87 14.60 2.62 -4.52
N LEU A 88 14.69 2.72 -5.86
CA LEU A 88 13.67 2.27 -6.80
C LEU A 88 13.84 0.81 -7.21
N GLU A 89 14.84 0.09 -6.71
CA GLU A 89 15.10 -1.32 -7.02
C GLU A 89 14.52 -2.24 -5.93
N PRO A 90 13.27 -2.73 -6.07
CA PRO A 90 12.63 -3.53 -5.03
C PRO A 90 13.22 -4.94 -4.89
N PHE A 91 14.02 -5.42 -5.83
CA PHE A 91 14.55 -6.79 -5.83
C PHE A 91 16.07 -6.85 -5.98
N ALA A 92 16.78 -5.98 -5.25
CA ALA A 92 18.24 -5.98 -5.22
C ALA A 92 18.82 -7.36 -4.82
N VAL A 93 20.00 -7.69 -5.34
CA VAL A 93 20.60 -9.05 -5.25
C VAL A 93 20.79 -9.54 -3.81
N ASN A 94 21.04 -8.64 -2.86
CA ASN A 94 21.46 -8.98 -1.49
C ASN A 94 20.33 -8.89 -0.44
N ILE A 95 19.05 -8.96 -0.85
CA ILE A 95 17.94 -8.95 0.12
C ILE A 95 17.56 -10.38 0.56
N PRO A 96 17.17 -10.59 1.84
CA PRO A 96 16.74 -11.90 2.32
C PRO A 96 15.54 -12.44 1.53
N LYS A 97 15.48 -13.78 1.35
CA LYS A 97 14.39 -14.43 0.61
C LYS A 97 13.01 -14.03 1.10
N GLN A 98 12.82 -14.00 2.41
CA GLN A 98 11.54 -13.63 3.03
C GLN A 98 11.09 -12.22 2.60
N GLN A 99 12.03 -11.27 2.51
CA GLN A 99 11.72 -9.92 2.10
C GLN A 99 11.37 -9.85 0.60
N VAL A 100 11.96 -10.70 -0.25
CA VAL A 100 11.52 -10.85 -1.65
C VAL A 100 10.06 -11.30 -1.70
N TYR A 101 9.67 -12.26 -0.85
CA TYR A 101 8.31 -12.79 -0.85
C TYR A 101 7.30 -11.72 -0.44
N GLU A 102 7.60 -10.98 0.62
CA GLU A 102 6.78 -9.86 1.08
C GLU A 102 6.64 -8.81 -0.01
N ARG A 103 7.76 -8.38 -0.61
CA ARG A 103 7.76 -7.37 -1.69
C ARG A 103 6.99 -7.83 -2.92
N LEU A 104 7.05 -9.12 -3.27
CA LEU A 104 6.28 -9.68 -4.38
C LEU A 104 4.77 -9.65 -4.11
N ILE A 105 4.36 -9.96 -2.87
CA ILE A 105 2.96 -9.87 -2.45
C ILE A 105 2.50 -8.39 -2.43
N ASP A 106 3.31 -7.49 -1.90
CA ASP A 106 2.97 -6.06 -1.84
C ASP A 106 2.96 -5.39 -3.22
N ALA A 107 3.82 -5.83 -4.15
CA ALA A 107 3.75 -5.42 -5.56
C ALA A 107 2.38 -5.76 -6.15
N TYR A 108 1.86 -6.97 -5.90
CA TYR A 108 0.53 -7.36 -6.34
C TYR A 108 -0.57 -6.53 -5.66
N ARG A 109 -0.49 -6.33 -4.34
CA ARG A 109 -1.49 -5.57 -3.58
C ARG A 109 -1.59 -4.11 -4.06
N LEU A 110 -0.44 -3.46 -4.29
CA LEU A 110 -0.38 -2.12 -4.89
C LEU A 110 -0.90 -2.11 -6.33
N TRP A 111 -0.59 -3.12 -7.12
CA TRP A 111 -1.07 -3.19 -8.51
C TRP A 111 -2.59 -3.33 -8.60
N ILE A 112 -3.18 -4.16 -7.74
CA ILE A 112 -4.64 -4.29 -7.63
C ILE A 112 -5.27 -2.97 -7.17
N ASP A 113 -4.63 -2.26 -6.24
CA ASP A 113 -5.02 -0.91 -5.86
C ASP A 113 -5.01 0.07 -7.03
N ASP A 114 -3.94 0.04 -7.82
CA ASP A 114 -3.77 0.93 -8.96
C ASP A 114 -4.73 0.58 -10.11
N CYS A 115 -5.03 -0.71 -10.34
CA CYS A 115 -6.07 -1.15 -11.26
C CYS A 115 -7.43 -0.55 -10.88
N TYR A 116 -7.76 -0.54 -9.59
CA TYR A 116 -8.99 0.08 -9.10
C TYR A 116 -8.98 1.61 -9.29
N VAL A 117 -7.94 2.29 -8.80
CA VAL A 117 -7.89 3.77 -8.77
C VAL A 117 -7.74 4.39 -10.15
N TRP A 118 -6.82 3.86 -10.96
CA TRP A 118 -6.40 4.52 -12.20
C TRP A 118 -7.05 3.90 -13.44
N ARG A 119 -7.49 2.64 -13.37
CA ARG A 119 -8.09 1.94 -14.52
C ARG A 119 -9.59 1.68 -14.39
N GLY A 120 -10.17 1.88 -13.20
CA GLY A 120 -11.54 1.48 -12.91
C GLY A 120 -11.75 -0.04 -13.03
N GLU A 121 -10.66 -0.83 -13.01
CA GLU A 121 -10.71 -2.29 -13.03
C GLU A 121 -10.93 -2.81 -11.60
N ASN A 122 -12.15 -3.28 -11.30
CA ASN A 122 -12.44 -3.96 -10.03
C ASN A 122 -11.97 -5.41 -10.13
N ILE A 123 -10.90 -5.77 -9.41
CA ILE A 123 -10.33 -7.12 -9.39
C ILE A 123 -10.10 -7.56 -7.94
N GLY A 124 -10.35 -8.84 -7.66
CA GLY A 124 -10.05 -9.46 -6.35
C GLY A 124 -10.72 -8.71 -5.21
N LEU A 125 -9.92 -8.12 -4.32
CA LEU A 125 -10.39 -7.37 -3.16
C LEU A 125 -11.45 -6.31 -3.52
N TYR A 126 -11.22 -5.54 -4.59
CA TYR A 126 -12.09 -4.44 -5.01
C TYR A 126 -13.38 -4.91 -5.69
N ALA A 127 -13.39 -6.14 -6.21
CA ALA A 127 -14.58 -6.79 -6.74
C ALA A 127 -15.35 -7.61 -5.69
N GLN A 128 -14.90 -7.63 -4.42
CA GLN A 128 -15.39 -8.56 -3.38
C GLN A 128 -15.18 -10.04 -3.74
N GLU A 129 -14.18 -10.33 -4.58
CA GLU A 129 -13.84 -11.68 -5.03
C GLU A 129 -12.60 -12.22 -4.30
N ASP A 130 -12.28 -13.49 -4.55
CA ASP A 130 -11.02 -14.10 -4.10
C ASP A 130 -9.84 -13.58 -4.94
N PRO A 131 -8.85 -12.89 -4.34
CA PRO A 131 -7.68 -12.38 -5.08
C PRO A 131 -6.66 -13.46 -5.47
N TYR A 132 -6.75 -14.68 -4.95
CA TYR A 132 -5.71 -15.70 -5.13
C TYR A 132 -5.51 -16.21 -6.56
N PRO A 133 -6.55 -16.49 -7.37
CA PRO A 133 -6.34 -16.94 -8.74
C PRO A 133 -5.57 -15.93 -9.59
N GLU A 134 -5.80 -14.63 -9.39
CA GLU A 134 -5.08 -13.58 -10.09
C GLU A 134 -3.66 -13.40 -9.54
N PHE A 135 -3.47 -13.55 -8.22
CA PHE A 135 -2.13 -13.57 -7.62
C PHE A 135 -1.25 -14.69 -8.19
N VAL A 136 -1.79 -15.90 -8.37
CA VAL A 136 -1.05 -17.01 -9.01
C VAL A 136 -0.60 -16.65 -10.42
N LYS A 137 -1.46 -16.02 -11.23
CA LYS A 137 -1.09 -15.55 -12.58
C LYS A 137 -0.02 -14.47 -12.52
N PHE A 138 -0.11 -13.57 -11.54
CA PHE A 138 0.86 -12.52 -11.32
C PHE A 138 2.25 -13.08 -11.00
N VAL A 139 2.35 -14.02 -10.05
CA VAL A 139 3.63 -14.66 -9.67
C VAL A 139 4.28 -15.36 -10.87
N LYS A 140 3.50 -16.07 -11.69
CA LYS A 140 4.00 -16.70 -12.92
C LYS A 140 4.62 -15.70 -13.90
N LYS A 141 3.99 -14.52 -14.07
CA LYS A 141 4.55 -13.45 -14.92
C LYS A 141 5.78 -12.81 -14.29
N ALA A 142 5.77 -12.63 -12.97
CA ALA A 142 6.85 -12.02 -12.21
C ALA A 142 8.14 -12.83 -12.23
N ARG A 143 8.06 -14.16 -12.37
CA ARG A 143 9.20 -15.08 -12.25
C ARG A 143 10.44 -14.68 -13.06
N LYS A 144 10.28 -14.21 -14.29
CA LYS A 144 11.39 -13.78 -15.15
C LYS A 144 12.05 -12.45 -14.74
N HIS A 145 11.48 -11.76 -13.76
CA HIS A 145 11.92 -10.46 -13.25
C HIS A 145 12.40 -10.51 -11.79
N LEU A 146 12.45 -11.72 -11.21
CA LEU A 146 12.91 -11.96 -9.85
C LEU A 146 14.39 -12.39 -9.84
N PRO A 147 15.06 -12.36 -8.67
CA PRO A 147 16.42 -12.84 -8.54
C PRO A 147 16.58 -14.27 -9.05
N SER A 148 17.74 -14.59 -9.63
CA SER A 148 18.01 -15.88 -10.30
C SER A 148 17.89 -17.11 -9.40
N TRP A 149 17.97 -16.92 -8.07
CA TRP A 149 17.77 -17.98 -7.11
C TRP A 149 16.30 -18.35 -6.89
N PHE A 150 15.34 -17.53 -7.34
CA PHE A 150 13.91 -17.75 -7.17
C PHE A 150 13.42 -18.87 -8.10
N LYS A 151 13.04 -20.00 -7.50
CA LYS A 151 12.67 -21.26 -8.18
C LYS A 151 11.29 -21.74 -7.76
N ASP A 152 10.93 -22.96 -8.18
CA ASP A 152 9.63 -23.57 -7.90
C ASP A 152 9.32 -23.65 -6.40
N GLU A 153 10.34 -23.93 -5.57
CA GLU A 153 10.20 -23.98 -4.12
C GLU A 153 9.87 -22.61 -3.53
N ASP A 154 10.49 -21.55 -4.06
CA ASP A 154 10.26 -20.18 -3.64
C ASP A 154 8.87 -19.69 -4.11
N GLU A 155 8.46 -20.03 -5.33
CA GLU A 155 7.09 -19.79 -5.84
C GLU A 155 6.05 -20.46 -4.93
N LYS A 156 6.25 -21.74 -4.59
CA LYS A 156 5.37 -22.47 -3.67
C LYS A 156 5.32 -21.80 -2.29
N ALA A 157 6.47 -21.34 -1.78
CA ALA A 157 6.54 -20.66 -0.50
C ALA A 157 5.75 -19.34 -0.50
N VAL A 158 5.90 -18.52 -1.54
CA VAL A 158 5.12 -17.27 -1.72
C VAL A 158 3.62 -17.57 -1.77
N LEU A 159 3.21 -18.55 -2.57
CA LEU A 159 1.80 -18.93 -2.72
C LEU A 159 1.20 -19.46 -1.41
N ALA A 160 1.98 -20.14 -0.58
CA ALA A 160 1.54 -20.57 0.75
C ALA A 160 1.47 -19.40 1.74
N MET A 161 2.44 -18.49 1.69
CA MET A 161 2.56 -17.36 2.61
C MET A 161 1.49 -16.29 2.39
N CYS A 162 1.05 -16.08 1.14
CA CYS A 162 0.29 -14.90 0.73
C CYS A 162 -1.06 -14.66 1.42
N ARG A 163 -1.58 -15.62 2.19
CA ARG A 163 -2.89 -15.54 2.89
C ARG A 163 -2.80 -15.66 4.41
N SER A 164 -1.61 -15.88 4.95
CA SER A 164 -1.42 -16.15 6.37
C SER A 164 -0.31 -15.31 7.01
N HIS A 165 0.47 -14.58 6.19
CA HIS A 165 1.48 -13.68 6.70
C HIS A 165 0.86 -12.49 7.44
N GLU A 166 1.46 -12.07 8.55
CA GLU A 166 0.91 -10.99 9.38
C GLU A 166 0.83 -9.66 8.61
N TRP A 167 1.86 -9.38 7.81
CA TRP A 167 1.96 -8.17 6.97
C TRP A 167 1.45 -8.39 5.53
N ALA A 168 2.14 -9.23 4.78
CA ALA A 168 1.93 -9.51 3.36
C ALA A 168 0.79 -10.52 3.12
N ASP A 169 -0.45 -10.10 3.37
CA ASP A 169 -1.67 -10.89 3.11
C ASP A 169 -2.49 -10.25 1.98
N ILE A 170 -2.68 -11.00 0.88
CA ILE A 170 -3.40 -10.53 -0.32
C ILE A 170 -4.88 -10.23 -0.06
N ASN A 171 -5.43 -10.68 1.06
CA ASN A 171 -6.80 -10.37 1.45
C ASN A 171 -6.94 -8.96 2.05
N PHE A 172 -5.84 -8.22 2.20
CA PHE A 172 -5.86 -6.88 2.79
C PHE A 172 -5.33 -5.84 1.81
N ALA A 173 -6.06 -4.72 1.70
CA ALA A 173 -5.57 -3.54 1.01
C ALA A 173 -4.40 -2.91 1.77
N VAL A 174 -3.56 -2.18 1.03
CA VAL A 174 -2.47 -1.34 1.52
C VAL A 174 -2.47 -0.02 0.77
N GLU A 175 -2.09 1.05 1.47
CA GLU A 175 -1.75 2.32 0.87
C GLU A 175 -0.27 2.45 0.55
N LYS A 176 0.06 3.39 -0.33
CA LYS A 176 1.45 3.78 -0.63
C LYS A 176 2.27 4.02 0.65
N GLN A 177 1.67 4.72 1.62
CA GLN A 177 2.36 5.10 2.85
C GLN A 177 2.64 3.88 3.74
N ASP A 178 1.72 2.92 3.81
CA ASP A 178 1.90 1.68 4.57
C ASP A 178 3.15 0.93 4.09
N ILE A 179 3.30 0.78 2.77
CA ILE A 179 4.46 0.14 2.14
C ILE A 179 5.75 0.90 2.43
N ASN A 180 5.73 2.23 2.25
CA ASN A 180 6.92 3.05 2.45
C ASN A 180 7.42 2.99 3.90
N GLU A 181 6.51 3.05 4.87
CA GLU A 181 6.83 2.95 6.29
C GLU A 181 7.33 1.55 6.68
N HIS A 182 6.63 0.50 6.23
CA HIS A 182 7.03 -0.89 6.52
C HIS A 182 8.45 -1.21 6.04
N TYR A 183 8.82 -0.72 4.86
CA TYR A 183 10.15 -0.94 4.29
C TYR A 183 11.16 0.16 4.62
N GLY A 184 10.79 1.19 5.39
CA GLY A 184 11.67 2.29 5.76
C GLY A 184 12.21 3.09 4.56
N SER A 185 11.46 3.15 3.45
CA SER A 185 11.88 3.80 2.21
C SER A 185 10.76 4.64 1.64
N THR A 186 11.05 5.91 1.34
CA THR A 186 10.07 6.83 0.75
C THR A 186 9.71 6.48 -0.70
N MET A 187 10.52 5.62 -1.34
CA MET A 187 10.40 5.24 -2.74
C MET A 187 10.01 3.78 -2.96
N MET A 188 9.89 2.96 -1.91
CA MET A 188 9.61 1.53 -2.08
C MET A 188 8.31 1.28 -2.84
N ALA A 189 7.22 1.95 -2.46
CA ALA A 189 5.95 1.81 -3.17
C ALA A 189 6.07 2.21 -4.65
N MET A 190 6.87 3.24 -4.96
CA MET A 190 7.12 3.65 -6.35
C MET A 190 7.95 2.60 -7.11
N GLY A 191 9.02 2.09 -6.49
CA GLY A 191 9.85 1.03 -7.06
C GLY A 191 9.03 -0.23 -7.38
N LEU A 192 8.15 -0.65 -6.46
CA LEU A 192 7.24 -1.78 -6.67
C LEU A 192 6.25 -1.53 -7.82
N ARG A 193 5.70 -0.32 -7.94
CA ARG A 193 4.83 0.07 -9.07
C ARG A 193 5.58 -0.03 -10.41
N MET A 194 6.74 0.62 -10.50
CA MET A 194 7.56 0.60 -11.71
C MET A 194 7.98 -0.82 -12.11
N TRP A 195 8.32 -1.65 -11.13
CA TRP A 195 8.62 -3.05 -11.36
C TRP A 195 7.39 -3.84 -11.84
N THR A 196 6.21 -3.57 -11.27
CA THR A 196 4.96 -4.25 -11.65
C THR A 196 4.52 -3.90 -13.08
N GLU A 197 4.76 -2.67 -13.54
CA GLU A 197 4.56 -2.33 -14.96
C GLU A 197 5.43 -3.20 -15.88
N LYS A 198 6.69 -3.47 -15.50
CA LYS A 198 7.57 -4.37 -16.26
C LYS A 198 7.03 -5.81 -16.29
N VAL A 199 6.49 -6.29 -15.18
CA VAL A 199 5.91 -7.64 -15.06
C VAL A 199 4.62 -7.79 -15.88
N THR A 200 3.74 -6.80 -15.80
CA THR A 200 2.38 -6.88 -16.36
C THR A 200 2.28 -6.35 -17.79
N GLY A 201 3.24 -5.53 -18.22
CA GLY A 201 3.21 -4.78 -19.48
C GLY A 201 2.18 -3.64 -19.48
N LYS A 202 1.50 -3.39 -18.35
CA LYS A 202 0.43 -2.39 -18.22
C LYS A 202 0.99 -1.14 -17.53
N LYS A 203 1.19 -0.04 -18.27
CA LYS A 203 1.62 1.27 -17.72
C LYS A 203 0.48 1.99 -17.03
N LEU A 204 0.71 2.57 -15.86
CA LEU A 204 -0.23 3.48 -15.20
C LEU A 204 -0.30 4.77 -16.03
N THR A 205 -1.30 4.89 -16.90
CA THR A 205 -1.56 6.04 -17.77
C THR A 205 -2.92 6.62 -17.47
#